data_AF-A0A0M8MB23-F1
#
_entry.id   AF-A0A0M8MB23-F1
#
_cell.length_a   1.000
_cell.length_b   1.000
_cell.length_c   1.000
_cell.angle_alpha   90.00
_cell.angle_beta   90.00
_cell.angle_gamma   90.00
#
_symmetry.space_group_name_H-M   'P 1'
#
loop_
_entity.id
_entity.type
_entity.pdbx_description
1 polymer ?
#
loop_
_entity_poly.entity_id
_entity_poly.type
_entity_poly.pdbx_seq_one_letter_code
_entity_poly.pdbx_strand_id
1 'polypeptide(L)'
;MGLFSKKEKELILSLGKNNVQLWKEAVKELEELHADVQTAYEDLDTLTDDFQEFVESIHHKLSASEQTKITAFVKKLGKADKCARIAVRDVRDAIRNTKKRLKETQRDII
;
A
#
# COMPACT_ATOMS: atom_id res chain seq x y z
N MET A 1 31.95 -27.87 18.71
CA MET A 1 30.47 -28.10 18.77
C MET A 1 30.00 -27.97 20.21
N GLY A 2 29.72 -26.73 20.68
CA GLY A 2 29.16 -26.53 22.01
C GLY A 2 29.33 -25.12 22.58
N LEU A 3 29.12 -24.06 21.78
CA LEU A 3 29.16 -22.69 22.29
C LEU A 3 27.92 -22.32 23.13
N PHE A 4 26.85 -23.12 23.07
CA PHE A 4 25.58 -22.88 23.76
C PHE A 4 25.09 -24.11 24.50
N SER A 5 24.62 -23.88 25.72
CA SER A 5 23.88 -24.82 26.54
C SER A 5 22.54 -25.21 25.89
N LYS A 6 21.96 -26.32 26.34
CA LYS A 6 20.65 -26.79 25.87
C LYS A 6 19.55 -25.72 26.06
N LYS A 7 19.56 -25.03 27.20
CA LYS A 7 18.62 -23.94 27.50
C LYS A 7 18.77 -22.75 26.54
N GLU A 8 20.00 -22.37 26.22
CA GLU A 8 20.26 -21.29 25.26
C GLU A 8 19.81 -21.66 23.85
N LYS A 9 20.00 -22.92 23.42
CA LYS A 9 19.47 -23.40 22.13
C LYS A 9 17.93 -23.39 22.09
N GLU A 10 17.28 -23.81 23.17
CA GLU A 10 15.81 -23.75 23.30
C GLU A 10 15.31 -22.29 23.26
N LEU A 11 16.04 -21.37 23.88
CA LEU A 11 15.73 -19.93 23.85
C LEU A 11 15.89 -19.33 22.45
N ILE A 12 16.96 -19.66 21.73
CA ILE A 12 17.18 -19.19 20.35
C ILE A 12 16.05 -19.69 19.43
N LEU A 13 15.65 -20.96 19.56
CA LEU A 13 14.55 -21.53 18.79
C LEU A 13 13.21 -20.87 19.12
N SER A 14 12.94 -20.56 20.39
CA SER A 14 11.70 -19.89 20.78
C SER A 14 11.65 -18.45 20.28
N LEU A 15 12.75 -17.71 20.38
CA LEU A 15 12.89 -16.36 19.82
C LEU A 15 12.71 -16.37 18.30
N GLY A 16 13.30 -17.34 17.60
CA GLY A 16 13.10 -17.52 16.17
C GLY A 16 11.62 -17.75 15.81
N LYS A 17 10.96 -18.69 16.50
CA LYS A 17 9.53 -18.97 16.28
C LYS A 17 8.66 -17.74 16.52
N ASN A 18 8.93 -16.98 17.59
CA ASN A 18 8.23 -15.73 17.87
C ASN A 18 8.45 -14.70 16.76
N ASN A 19 9.69 -14.55 16.29
CA ASN A 19 10.00 -13.64 15.19
C ASN A 19 9.25 -14.01 13.90
N VAL A 20 9.19 -15.30 13.54
CA VAL A 20 8.36 -15.77 12.41
C VAL A 20 6.89 -15.44 12.59
N GLN A 21 6.37 -15.59 13.80
CA GLN A 21 4.97 -15.28 14.08
C GLN A 21 4.68 -13.79 13.88
N LEU A 22 5.54 -12.91 14.38
CA LEU A 22 5.44 -11.46 14.17
C LEU A 22 5.49 -11.10 12.68
N TRP A 23 6.37 -11.72 11.91
CA TRP A 23 6.43 -11.48 10.47
C TRP A 23 5.16 -11.96 9.74
N LYS A 24 4.54 -13.06 10.17
CA LYS A 24 3.25 -13.52 9.60
C LYS A 24 2.13 -12.52 9.90
N GLU A 25 2.06 -12.03 11.13
CA GLU A 25 1.10 -11.02 11.55
C GLU A 25 1.28 -9.72 10.74
N ALA A 26 2.52 -9.24 10.61
CA ALA A 26 2.82 -8.06 9.79
C ALA A 26 2.44 -8.25 8.31
N VAL A 27 2.63 -9.44 7.73
CA VAL A 27 2.17 -9.72 6.36
C VAL A 27 0.64 -9.63 6.29
N LYS A 28 -0.07 -10.21 7.25
CA LYS A 28 -1.53 -10.20 7.29
C LYS A 28 -2.09 -8.78 7.41
N GLU A 29 -1.56 -7.97 8.33
CA GLU A 29 -1.97 -6.58 8.51
C GLU A 29 -1.73 -5.74 7.25
N LEU A 30 -0.61 -5.95 6.56
CA LEU A 30 -0.33 -5.25 5.31
C LEU A 30 -1.25 -5.71 4.17
N GLU A 31 -1.64 -6.99 4.12
CA GLU A 31 -2.60 -7.51 3.15
C GLU A 31 -4.00 -6.92 3.37
N GLU A 32 -4.45 -6.83 4.63
CA GLU A 32 -5.70 -6.16 5.00
C GLU A 32 -5.66 -4.68 4.61
N LEU A 33 -4.59 -3.96 4.96
CA LEU A 33 -4.40 -2.56 4.57
C LEU A 33 -4.40 -2.37 3.04
N HIS A 34 -3.76 -3.28 2.29
CA HIS A 34 -3.77 -3.21 0.84
C HIS A 34 -5.17 -3.40 0.26
N ALA A 35 -5.97 -4.31 0.82
CA ALA A 35 -7.35 -4.51 0.40
C ALA A 35 -8.19 -3.25 0.64
N ASP A 36 -8.03 -2.62 1.80
CA ASP A 36 -8.74 -1.38 2.15
C ASP A 36 -8.37 -0.23 1.21
N VAL A 37 -7.06 -0.01 1.00
CA VAL A 37 -6.56 1.08 0.13
C VAL A 37 -6.90 0.82 -1.33
N GLN A 38 -6.87 -0.44 -1.78
CA GLN A 38 -7.26 -0.80 -3.14
C GLN A 38 -8.74 -0.56 -3.37
N THR A 39 -9.61 -0.98 -2.45
CA THR A 39 -11.07 -0.76 -2.56
C THR A 39 -11.37 0.74 -2.61
N ALA A 40 -10.76 1.52 -1.73
CA ALA A 40 -10.94 2.98 -1.72
C ALA A 40 -10.41 3.66 -3.00
N TYR A 41 -9.39 3.10 -3.65
CA TYR A 41 -8.89 3.61 -4.93
C TYR A 41 -9.80 3.22 -6.10
N GLU A 42 -10.31 1.98 -6.13
CA GLU A 42 -11.25 1.51 -7.17
C GLU A 42 -12.53 2.36 -7.19
N ASP A 43 -13.02 2.81 -6.02
CA ASP A 43 -14.14 3.75 -5.91
C ASP A 43 -13.83 5.15 -6.49
N LEU A 44 -12.55 5.51 -6.63
CA LEU A 44 -12.08 6.82 -7.11
C LEU A 44 -11.54 6.79 -8.55
N ASP A 45 -11.11 5.63 -9.04
CA ASP A 45 -10.40 5.48 -10.32
C ASP A 45 -11.25 5.99 -11.50
N THR A 46 -12.57 5.75 -11.46
CA THR A 46 -13.49 6.25 -12.49
C THR A 46 -13.92 7.70 -12.28
N LEU A 47 -13.89 8.20 -11.03
CA LEU A 47 -14.38 9.54 -10.70
C LEU A 47 -13.56 10.64 -11.38
N THR A 48 -12.24 10.46 -11.49
CA THR A 48 -11.36 11.46 -12.09
C THR A 48 -11.62 11.60 -13.59
N ASP A 49 -11.77 10.47 -14.28
CA ASP A 49 -12.04 10.42 -15.72
C ASP A 49 -13.45 10.97 -16.01
N ASP A 50 -14.47 10.50 -15.28
CA ASP A 50 -15.85 10.99 -15.39
C ASP A 50 -15.94 12.51 -15.17
N PHE A 51 -15.22 13.02 -14.17
CA PHE A 51 -15.20 14.44 -13.88
C PHE A 51 -14.49 15.25 -14.96
N GLN A 52 -13.43 14.69 -15.56
CA GLN A 52 -12.73 15.34 -16.66
C GLN A 52 -13.60 15.42 -17.92
N GLU A 53 -14.28 14.34 -18.28
CA GLU A 53 -15.25 14.33 -19.39
C GLU A 53 -16.41 15.32 -19.14
N PHE A 54 -16.94 15.35 -17.91
CA PHE A 54 -17.96 16.31 -17.52
C PHE A 54 -17.48 17.75 -17.71
N VAL A 55 -16.27 18.07 -17.24
CA VAL A 55 -15.68 19.42 -17.38
C VAL A 55 -15.53 19.80 -18.86
N GLU A 56 -15.07 18.89 -19.71
CA GLU A 56 -14.96 19.13 -21.15
C GLU A 56 -16.33 19.42 -21.78
N SER A 57 -17.37 18.70 -21.35
CA SER A 57 -18.74 18.89 -21.84
C SER A 57 -19.35 20.25 -21.49
N ILE A 58 -18.92 20.88 -20.38
CA ILE A 58 -19.42 22.18 -19.93
C ILE A 58 -18.46 23.34 -20.24
N HIS A 59 -17.24 23.05 -20.72
CA HIS A 59 -16.17 24.05 -20.86
C HIS A 59 -16.61 25.28 -21.66
N HIS A 60 -17.36 25.08 -22.74
CA HIS A 60 -17.84 26.15 -23.63
C HIS A 60 -18.98 26.99 -23.03
N LYS A 61 -19.61 26.54 -21.94
CA LYS A 61 -20.70 27.24 -21.23
C LYS A 61 -20.21 28.09 -20.07
N LEU A 62 -18.93 27.95 -19.71
CA LEU A 62 -18.31 28.62 -18.57
C LEU A 62 -17.69 29.96 -18.97
N SER A 63 -17.67 30.92 -18.05
CA SER A 63 -16.85 32.13 -18.19
C SER A 63 -15.36 31.81 -18.10
N ALA A 64 -14.50 32.69 -18.63
CA ALA A 64 -13.04 32.50 -18.59
C ALA A 64 -12.48 32.34 -17.16
N SER A 65 -13.09 33.00 -16.17
CA SER A 65 -12.75 32.87 -14.74
C SER A 65 -13.10 31.48 -14.21
N GLU A 66 -14.27 30.96 -14.58
CA GLU A 66 -14.72 29.62 -14.16
C GLU A 66 -13.91 28.51 -14.83
N GLN A 67 -13.61 28.63 -16.14
CA GLN A 67 -12.74 27.70 -16.86
C GLN A 67 -11.37 27.58 -16.18
N THR A 68 -10.78 28.72 -15.77
CA THR A 68 -9.49 28.73 -15.07
C THR A 68 -9.56 27.98 -13.74
N LYS A 69 -10.62 28.22 -12.95
CA LYS A 69 -10.83 27.56 -11.64
C LYS A 69 -11.04 26.06 -11.79
N ILE A 70 -11.90 25.64 -12.72
CA ILE A 70 -12.20 24.24 -12.98
C ILE A 70 -10.97 23.51 -13.51
N THR A 71 -10.21 24.10 -14.43
CA THR A 71 -8.95 23.51 -14.93
C THR A 71 -7.93 23.34 -13.81
N ALA A 72 -7.83 24.31 -12.88
CA ALA A 72 -6.96 24.19 -11.72
C ALA A 72 -7.42 23.08 -10.76
N PHE A 73 -8.74 22.87 -10.62
CA PHE A 73 -9.30 21.80 -9.82
C PHE A 73 -9.05 20.42 -10.43
N VAL A 74 -9.30 20.22 -11.73
CA VAL A 74 -8.98 18.97 -12.45
C VAL A 74 -7.51 18.60 -12.28
N LYS A 75 -6.60 19.56 -12.39
CA LYS A 75 -5.16 19.33 -12.13
C LYS A 75 -4.86 18.90 -10.69
N LYS A 76 -5.60 19.38 -9.70
CA LYS A 76 -5.45 18.96 -8.29
C LYS A 76 -6.03 17.56 -8.08
N LEU A 77 -7.18 17.27 -8.69
CA LEU A 77 -7.82 15.97 -8.65
C LEU A 77 -6.90 14.89 -9.24
N GLY A 78 -6.32 15.12 -10.42
CA GLY A 78 -5.36 14.18 -11.02
C GLY A 78 -4.07 13.98 -10.21
N LYS A 79 -3.67 14.95 -9.36
CA LYS A 79 -2.58 14.74 -8.39
C LYS A 79 -3.01 13.85 -7.22
N ALA A 80 -4.25 14.01 -6.75
CA ALA A 80 -4.81 13.19 -5.69
C ALA A 80 -4.97 11.73 -6.15
N ASP A 81 -5.51 11.52 -7.35
CA ASP A 81 -5.60 10.22 -8.01
C ASP A 81 -4.21 9.54 -8.10
N LYS A 82 -3.23 10.25 -8.67
CA LYS A 82 -1.85 9.75 -8.74
C LYS A 82 -1.29 9.37 -7.37
N CYS A 83 -1.58 10.15 -6.33
CA CYS A 83 -1.15 9.88 -4.97
C CYS A 83 -1.77 8.58 -4.44
N ALA A 84 -3.08 8.39 -4.63
CA ALA A 84 -3.78 7.18 -4.22
C ALA A 84 -3.23 5.93 -4.94
N ARG A 85 -2.99 6.02 -6.26
CA ARG A 85 -2.35 4.94 -7.02
C ARG A 85 -0.95 4.59 -6.53
N ILE A 86 -0.17 5.60 -6.14
CA ILE A 86 1.16 5.40 -5.53
C ILE A 86 1.01 4.68 -4.18
N ALA A 87 0.05 5.08 -3.34
CA ALA A 87 -0.19 4.45 -2.05
C ALA A 87 -0.51 2.95 -2.19
N VAL A 88 -1.41 2.57 -3.11
CA VAL A 88 -1.71 1.15 -3.41
C VAL A 88 -0.44 0.38 -3.76
N ARG A 89 0.39 0.95 -4.66
CA ARG A 89 1.65 0.33 -5.09
C ARG A 89 2.64 0.20 -3.93
N ASP A 90 2.79 1.23 -3.11
CA ASP A 90 3.77 1.26 -2.03
C ASP A 90 3.40 0.24 -0.93
N VAL A 91 2.10 0.06 -0.64
CA VAL A 91 1.64 -1.02 0.27
C VAL A 91 1.92 -2.40 -0.34
N ARG A 92 1.68 -2.58 -1.65
CA ARG A 92 2.01 -3.84 -2.35
C ARG A 92 3.50 -4.17 -2.26
N ASP A 93 4.37 -3.18 -2.44
CA ASP A 93 5.81 -3.35 -2.33
C ASP A 93 6.23 -3.66 -0.88
N ALA A 94 5.59 -3.04 0.11
CA ALA A 94 5.77 -3.36 1.52
C ALA A 94 5.41 -4.83 1.80
N ILE A 95 4.26 -5.34 1.32
CA ILE A 95 3.88 -6.75 1.46
C ILE A 95 4.96 -7.65 0.87
N ARG A 96 5.44 -7.35 -0.34
CA ARG A 96 6.46 -8.17 -1.02
C ARG A 96 7.75 -8.24 -0.20
N ASN A 97 8.20 -7.12 0.34
CA ASN A 97 9.40 -7.05 1.17
C ASN A 97 9.23 -7.80 2.49
N THR A 98 8.08 -7.66 3.15
CA THR A 98 7.75 -8.37 4.40
C THR A 98 7.67 -9.88 4.18
N LYS A 99 7.04 -10.34 3.08
CA LYS A 99 7.03 -11.76 2.68
C LYS A 99 8.43 -12.31 2.41
N LYS A 100 9.33 -11.50 1.83
CA LYS A 100 10.73 -11.87 1.62
C LYS A 100 11.44 -12.07 2.95
N ARG A 101 11.30 -11.12 3.88
CA ARG A 101 11.88 -11.21 5.23
C ARG A 101 11.35 -12.40 6.02
N LEU A 102 10.04 -12.67 5.94
CA LEU A 102 9.43 -13.85 6.55
C LEU A 102 10.10 -15.15 6.08
N LYS A 103 10.33 -15.30 4.77
CA LYS A 103 11.01 -16.48 4.20
C LYS A 103 12.46 -16.60 4.65
N GLU A 104 13.17 -15.49 4.76
CA GLU A 104 14.55 -15.45 5.28
C GLU A 104 14.58 -15.87 6.76
N THR A 105 13.73 -15.28 7.60
CA THR A 105 13.63 -15.63 9.02
C THR A 105 13.21 -17.10 9.23
N GLN A 106 12.33 -17.65 8.39
CA GLN A 106 11.97 -19.07 8.44
C GLN A 106 13.14 -19.99 8.13
N ARG A 107 14.04 -19.60 7.21
CA ARG A 107 15.24 -20.38 6.87
C ARG A 107 16.26 -20.35 8.00
N ASP A 108 16.39 -19.23 8.71
CA ASP A 108 17.35 -19.06 9.81
C ASP A 108 17.02 -19.90 11.06
N ILE A 109 15.82 -20.49 11.13
CA ILE A 109 15.34 -21.30 12.26
C ILE A 109 15.47 -22.81 12.00
N ILE A 110 15.59 -23.21 10.73
CA ILE A 110 15.75 -24.62 10.29
C ILE A 110 17.23 -24.98 10.34
#